data_AF-K1XXY9-F1
#
_entry.id   AF-K1XXY9-F1
#
_cell.length_a   1.000
_cell.length_b   1.000
_cell.length_c   1.000
_cell.angle_alpha   90.00
_cell.angle_beta   90.00
_cell.angle_gamma   90.00
#
_symmetry.space_group_name_H-M   'P 1'
#
loop_
_entity.id
_entity.type
_entity.pdbx_description
1 polymer ?
#
loop_
_entity_poly.entity_id
_entity_poly.type
_entity_poly.pdbx_seq_one_letter_code
_entity_poly.pdbx_strand_id
1 'polypeptide(L)'
;MFFYLHIPFCRQKCQYCKFALTPRFNALKVRTYIDVLKKEMWSFFAENPVVSIETIYFGGGTPSILTSGQVSEILGIFQIQKGFVDISEITLESNPEDITDEYL
;
A
#
# COMPACT_ATOMS: atom_id res chain seq x y z
N MET A 1 -16.06 -1.36 5.77
CA MET A 1 -14.97 -0.56 6.42
C MET A 1 -13.92 -0.16 5.38
N PHE A 2 -13.24 0.98 5.57
CA PHE A 2 -12.11 1.42 4.74
C PHE A 2 -10.77 1.01 5.37
N PHE A 3 -9.88 0.40 4.59
CA PHE A 3 -8.52 0.02 5.02
C PHE A 3 -7.49 0.89 4.30
N TYR A 4 -6.90 1.83 5.03
CA TYR A 4 -5.88 2.73 4.49
C TYR A 4 -4.47 2.14 4.67
N LEU A 5 -3.73 2.06 3.58
CA LEU A 5 -2.33 1.63 3.55
C LEU A 5 -1.46 2.84 3.21
N HIS A 6 -0.68 3.29 4.19
CA HIS A 6 0.22 4.42 4.03
C HIS A 6 1.51 3.98 3.32
N ILE A 7 1.84 4.51 2.15
CA ILE A 7 3.13 4.28 1.47
C ILE A 7 3.94 5.57 1.55
N PRO A 8 4.89 5.71 2.50
CA PRO A 8 5.51 7.00 2.82
C PRO A 8 6.62 7.41 1.85
N PHE A 9 6.77 6.78 0.68
CA PHE A 9 7.93 6.99 -0.19
C PHE A 9 7.59 7.86 -1.40
N CYS A 10 8.51 8.75 -1.76
CA CYS A 10 8.47 9.46 -3.04
C CYS A 10 9.86 9.40 -3.70
N ARG A 11 9.91 9.43 -5.04
CA ARG A 11 11.17 9.59 -5.77
C ARG A 11 11.91 10.86 -5.34
N GLN A 12 11.15 11.96 -5.22
CA GLN A 12 11.62 13.27 -4.80
C GLN A 12 10.55 14.01 -3.98
N LYS A 13 10.98 15.00 -3.19
CA LYS A 13 10.06 15.89 -2.47
C LYS A 13 9.69 17.07 -3.37
N CYS A 14 8.41 17.17 -3.72
CA CYS A 14 7.90 18.32 -4.45
C CYS A 14 7.93 19.58 -3.57
N GLN A 15 8.26 20.75 -4.14
CA GLN A 15 8.37 22.00 -3.39
C GLN A 15 7.06 22.43 -2.72
N TYR A 16 5.93 22.08 -3.34
CA TYR A 16 4.60 22.36 -2.82
C TYR A 16 4.10 21.30 -1.81
N CYS A 17 4.78 20.15 -1.69
CA CYS A 17 4.29 19.04 -0.88
C CYS A 17 4.53 19.28 0.61
N LYS A 18 3.43 19.30 1.38
CA LYS A 18 3.42 19.44 2.84
C LYS A 18 3.17 18.12 3.59
N PHE A 19 3.00 17.01 2.88
CA PHE A 19 2.76 15.71 3.50
C PHE A 19 4.03 15.15 4.16
N ALA A 20 3.83 14.38 5.23
CA ALA A 20 4.88 13.61 5.86
C ALA A 20 5.27 12.45 4.93
N LEU A 21 6.48 12.50 4.39
CA LEU A 21 7.00 11.51 3.45
C LEU A 21 8.50 11.35 3.64
N THR A 22 9.00 10.21 3.19
CA THR A 22 10.41 9.86 3.08
C THR A 22 10.88 10.18 1.67
N PRO A 23 11.63 11.28 1.48
CA PRO A 23 12.17 11.61 0.17
C PRO A 23 13.38 10.73 -0.15
N ARG A 24 13.69 10.61 -1.44
CA ARG A 24 14.78 9.80 -2.01
C ARG A 24 14.50 8.30 -1.88
N PHE A 25 13.87 7.79 -2.93
CA PHE A 25 13.60 6.36 -3.08
C PHE A 25 14.83 5.50 -2.82
N ASN A 26 14.63 4.41 -2.08
CA ASN A 26 15.62 3.39 -1.84
C ASN A 26 14.91 2.04 -1.79
N ALA A 27 15.20 1.17 -2.75
CA ALA A 27 14.53 -0.12 -2.90
C ALA A 27 14.66 -1.02 -1.66
N LEU A 28 15.80 -0.97 -0.96
CA LEU A 28 16.00 -1.74 0.27
C LEU A 28 15.08 -1.22 1.39
N LYS A 29 14.98 0.10 1.56
CA LYS A 29 14.04 0.69 2.54
C LYS A 29 12.58 0.37 2.21
N VAL A 30 12.21 0.42 0.94
CA VAL A 30 10.86 0.04 0.49
C VAL A 30 10.59 -1.43 0.80
N ARG A 31 11.53 -2.33 0.51
CA ARG A 31 11.41 -3.74 0.86
C ARG A 31 11.24 -3.95 2.36
N THR A 32 12.11 -3.36 3.18
CA THR A 32 12.02 -3.44 4.64
C THR A 32 10.68 -2.91 5.16
N TYR A 33 10.18 -1.82 4.57
CA TYR A 33 8.88 -1.26 4.93
C TYR A 33 7.74 -2.23 4.61
N ILE A 34 7.71 -2.83 3.41
CA ILE A 34 6.71 -3.84 3.04
C ILE A 34 6.76 -5.01 4.02
N ASP A 35 7.94 -5.51 4.37
CA ASP A 35 8.10 -6.62 5.33
C ASP A 35 7.51 -6.29 6.71
N VAL A 36 7.67 -5.05 7.18
CA VAL A 36 7.11 -4.60 8.45
C VAL A 36 5.61 -4.35 8.35
N LEU A 37 5.13 -3.69 7.29
CA LEU A 37 3.72 -3.46 7.01
C LEU A 37 2.94 -4.77 7.00
N LYS A 38 3.48 -5.80 6.33
CA LYS A 38 2.86 -7.13 6.30
C LYS A 38 2.72 -7.71 7.70
N LYS A 39 3.73 -7.59 8.57
CA LYS A 39 3.65 -8.06 9.95
C LYS A 39 2.56 -7.33 10.74
N GLU A 40 2.46 -6.02 10.57
CA GLU A 40 1.41 -5.21 11.19
C GLU A 40 0.01 -5.65 10.74
N MET A 41 -0.17 -5.87 9.43
CA MET A 41 -1.43 -6.40 8.89
C MET A 41 -1.79 -7.77 9.45
N TRP A 42 -0.81 -8.68 9.58
CA TRP A 42 -1.04 -10.00 10.19
C TRP A 42 -1.48 -9.89 11.65
N SER A 43 -0.83 -9.03 12.43
CA SER A 43 -1.25 -8.76 13.82
C SER A 43 -2.67 -8.19 13.87
N PHE A 44 -2.99 -7.24 13.00
CA PHE A 44 -4.33 -6.65 12.92
C PHE A 44 -5.41 -7.71 12.67
N PHE A 45 -5.23 -8.59 11.68
CA PHE A 45 -6.21 -9.63 11.38
C PHE A 45 -6.29 -10.72 12.45
N ALA A 46 -5.19 -11.00 13.15
CA ALA A 46 -5.20 -11.93 14.28
C ALA A 46 -6.02 -11.38 15.47
N GLU A 47 -5.94 -10.07 15.73
CA GLU A 47 -6.71 -9.39 16.78
C GLU A 47 -8.17 -9.11 16.36
N ASN A 48 -8.42 -9.03 15.05
CA ASN A 48 -9.72 -8.72 14.48
C ASN A 48 -10.16 -9.83 13.52
N PRO A 49 -10.46 -11.04 14.04
CA PRO A 49 -10.74 -12.21 13.20
C PRO A 49 -12.02 -12.06 12.39
N VAL A 50 -12.93 -11.13 12.72
CA VAL A 50 -14.15 -10.85 11.96
C VAL A 50 -14.21 -9.36 11.64
N VAL A 51 -13.68 -8.96 10.49
CA VAL A 51 -13.60 -7.55 10.08
C VAL A 51 -14.00 -7.36 8.63
N SER A 52 -15.16 -6.74 8.39
CA SER A 52 -15.66 -6.45 7.03
C SER A 52 -14.97 -5.24 6.41
N ILE A 53 -14.05 -5.49 5.48
CA ILE A 53 -13.36 -4.47 4.68
C ILE A 53 -13.98 -4.47 3.29
N GLU A 54 -14.44 -3.30 2.86
CA GLU A 54 -15.07 -3.07 1.55
C GLU A 54 -14.12 -2.37 0.58
N THR A 55 -13.27 -1.48 1.10
CA THR A 55 -12.40 -0.63 0.30
C THR A 55 -10.98 -0.68 0.85
N ILE A 56 -10.01 -0.85 -0.05
CA ILE A 56 -8.58 -0.70 0.23
C ILE A 56 -8.09 0.57 -0.46
N TYR A 57 -7.42 1.45 0.28
CA TYR A 57 -6.87 2.68 -0.26
C TYR A 57 -5.38 2.78 0.02
N PHE A 58 -4.56 2.85 -1.02
CA PHE A 58 -3.13 3.13 -0.93
C PHE A 58 -2.89 4.63 -1.13
N GLY A 59 -2.26 5.28 -0.16
CA GLY A 59 -1.93 6.71 -0.25
C GLY A 59 -0.70 7.10 0.57
N GLY A 60 -0.42 8.40 0.65
CA GLY A 60 0.62 8.93 1.55
C GLY A 60 1.69 9.73 0.81
N GLY A 61 2.78 9.06 0.43
CA GLY A 61 3.78 9.61 -0.47
C GLY A 61 3.37 9.39 -1.92
N THR A 62 3.90 8.33 -2.52
CA THR A 62 3.60 7.93 -3.90
C THR A 62 3.50 6.40 -3.96
N PRO A 63 2.32 5.82 -3.72
CA PRO A 63 2.12 4.36 -3.79
C PRO A 63 2.54 3.72 -5.11
N SER A 64 2.39 4.42 -6.25
CA SER A 64 2.83 3.93 -7.57
C SER A 64 4.33 3.65 -7.68
N ILE A 65 5.13 4.03 -6.69
CA ILE A 65 6.55 3.69 -6.62
C ILE A 65 6.80 2.21 -6.30
N LEU A 66 5.78 1.53 -5.75
CA LEU A 66 5.81 0.09 -5.56
C LEU A 66 5.62 -0.61 -6.90
N THR A 67 6.37 -1.68 -7.14
CA THR A 67 6.14 -2.51 -8.32
C THR A 67 4.80 -3.24 -8.22
N SER A 68 4.20 -3.63 -9.35
CA SER A 68 2.97 -4.42 -9.39
C SER A 68 3.07 -5.72 -8.55
N GLY A 69 4.24 -6.37 -8.56
CA GLY A 69 4.54 -7.51 -7.70
C GLY A 69 4.53 -7.19 -6.20
N GLN A 70 5.04 -6.02 -5.81
CA GLN A 70 4.99 -5.57 -4.42
C GLN A 70 3.56 -5.24 -3.96
N VAL A 71 2.76 -4.59 -4.83
CA VAL A 71 1.33 -4.34 -4.55
C VAL A 71 0.58 -5.66 -4.40
N SER A 72 0.84 -6.62 -5.29
CA SER A 72 0.24 -7.96 -5.24
C SER A 72 0.63 -8.72 -3.97
N GLU A 73 1.87 -8.58 -3.50
CA GLU A 73 2.32 -9.19 -2.24
C GLU A 73 1.54 -8.67 -1.02
N ILE A 74 1.22 -7.37 -0.99
CA ILE A 74 0.43 -6.75 0.08
C ILE A 74 -1.03 -7.21 -0.03
N LEU A 75 -1.61 -7.15 -1.23
CA LEU A 75 -3.00 -7.57 -1.47
C LEU A 75 -3.23 -9.06 -1.16
N GLY A 76 -2.20 -9.89 -1.34
CA GLY A 76 -2.24 -11.32 -1.01
C GLY A 76 -2.60 -11.60 0.45
N ILE A 77 -2.29 -10.70 1.39
CA ILE A 77 -2.70 -10.87 2.80
C ILE A 77 -4.21 -10.85 2.94
N PHE A 78 -4.90 -9.88 2.32
CA PHE A 78 -6.36 -9.79 2.37
C PHE A 78 -7.03 -11.00 1.73
N GLN A 79 -6.44 -11.55 0.65
CA GLN A 79 -6.96 -12.75 -0.01
C GLN A 79 -6.87 -14.01 0.87
N ILE A 80 -5.91 -14.10 1.78
CA ILE A 80 -5.81 -15.22 2.71
C ILE A 80 -6.92 -15.13 3.78
N GLN A 81 -7.41 -13.93 4.08
CA GLN A 81 -8.50 -13.68 5.02
C GLN A 81 -9.91 -13.82 4.39
N LYS A 82 -10.02 -14.47 3.23
CA LYS A 82 -11.28 -14.71 2.51
C LYS A 82 -12.29 -15.41 3.43
N GLY A 83 -13.33 -14.67 3.81
CA GLY A 83 -14.30 -15.05 4.84
C GLY A 83 -14.70 -13.86 5.73
N PHE A 84 -13.79 -12.88 5.83
CA PHE A 84 -14.02 -11.65 6.59
C PHE A 84 -14.03 -10.40 5.72
N VAL A 85 -13.52 -10.48 4.49
CA VAL A 85 -13.24 -9.33 3.63
C VAL A 85 -14.07 -9.44 2.35
N ASP A 86 -14.86 -8.41 2.03
CA ASP A 86 -15.67 -8.28 0.80
C ASP A 86 -15.22 -7.04 0.02
N ILE A 87 -14.03 -7.15 -0.58
CA ILE A 87 -13.40 -6.02 -1.26
C ILE A 87 -14.15 -5.72 -2.54
N SER A 88 -14.82 -4.57 -2.58
CA SER A 88 -15.48 -4.04 -3.77
C SER A 88 -14.65 -2.98 -4.49
N GLU A 89 -13.71 -2.33 -3.78
CA GLU A 89 -12.89 -1.26 -4.32
C GLU A 89 -11.43 -1.35 -3.84
N ILE A 90 -10.50 -1.18 -4.78
CA ILE A 90 -9.08 -0.96 -4.50
C ILE A 90 -8.64 0.31 -5.24
N THR A 91 -8.18 1.30 -4.48
CA THR A 91 -7.74 2.59 -5.01
C THR A 91 -6.27 2.81 -4.66
N LEU A 92 -5.47 3.28 -5.63
CA LEU A 92 -4.04 3.51 -5.47
C LEU A 92 -3.64 4.87 -6.04
N GLU A 93 -3.15 5.76 -5.15
CA GLU A 93 -2.62 7.06 -5.57
C GLU A 93 -1.35 6.88 -6.42
N SER A 94 -1.30 7.57 -7.56
CA SER A 94 -0.22 7.41 -8.52
C SER A 94 0.40 8.74 -8.92
N ASN A 95 1.71 8.74 -9.10
CA ASN A 95 2.40 9.75 -9.89
C ASN A 95 2.30 9.36 -11.38
N PRO A 96 1.83 10.25 -12.27
CA PRO A 96 1.74 9.96 -13.70
C PRO A 96 3.05 9.44 -14.33
N GLU A 97 4.22 9.84 -13.81
CA GLU A 97 5.52 9.38 -14.32
C GLU A 97 5.84 7.91 -14.02
N ASP A 98 5.14 7.30 -13.05
CA ASP A 98 5.36 5.89 -12.67
C ASP A 98 4.49 4.92 -13.50
N ILE A 99 3.49 5.42 -14.23
CA ILE A 99 2.49 4.59 -14.90
C ILE A 99 2.95 4.26 -16.32
N THR A 100 3.09 2.97 -16.59
CA THR A 100 3.43 2.41 -17.91
C THR A 100 2.44 1.29 -18.24
N ASP A 101 2.40 0.86 -19.50
CA ASP A 101 1.57 -0.29 -19.93
C ASP A 101 1.96 -1.59 -19.20
N GLU A 102 3.20 -1.72 -18.72
CA GLU A 102 3.65 -2.87 -17.92
C GLU A 102 3.17 -2.79 -16.47
N TYR A 103 2.90 -1.59 -15.97
CA TYR A 103 2.42 -1.36 -14.61
C TYR A 103 0.92 -1.71 -14.45
N LEU A 104 0.13 -1.39 -15.48
CA LEU A 104 -1.32 -1.60 -15.53
C LEU A 104 -1.68 -3.07 -15.81
#